data_AF-A0A0R3E2R0-F1
#
_entry.id   AF-A0A0R3E2R0-F1
#
_cell.length_a   1.000
_cell.length_b   1.000
_cell.length_c   1.000
_cell.angle_alpha   90.00
_cell.angle_beta   90.00
_cell.angle_gamma   90.00
#
_symmetry.space_group_name_H-M   'P 1'
#
loop_
_entity.id
_entity.type
_entity.pdbx_description
1 polymer ?
#
loop_
_entity_poly.entity_id
_entity_poly.type
_entity_poly.pdbx_seq_one_letter_code
_entity_poly.pdbx_strand_id
1 'polypeptide(L)'
;MNLAREAIELLGQVARILWFEGTKHGMRDREWMALRFLFRANRFSRTPSALASYVGTTRGTASFIIGELERLGYVERTRSSKDKRSVMLSVTQQGKKFLARDPVNGLVDAFAVLDDDSKLRFRDTLRQVLDQADAAEQRHHTDICKRCIFLREDRTASENKSTVEFTCRLFRAPIAEAEIELLCTSFEHHRQ
;
A
#
# COMPACT_ATOMS: atom_id res chain seq x y z
N MET A 1 -7.56 -30.70 14.32
CA MET A 1 -7.90 -29.44 13.62
C MET A 1 -7.16 -29.41 12.30
N ASN A 2 -7.79 -28.95 11.23
CA ASN A 2 -7.09 -28.70 9.96
C ASN A 2 -6.18 -27.48 10.13
N LEU A 3 -4.87 -27.63 9.91
CA LEU A 3 -3.88 -26.55 10.05
C LEU A 3 -4.25 -25.30 9.25
N ALA A 4 -4.86 -25.48 8.06
CA ALA A 4 -5.31 -24.36 7.24
C ALA A 4 -6.43 -23.56 7.93
N ARG A 5 -7.34 -24.25 8.64
CA ARG A 5 -8.43 -23.59 9.35
C ARG A 5 -7.93 -22.82 10.57
N GLU A 6 -7.03 -23.41 11.33
CA GLU A 6 -6.40 -22.76 12.48
C GLU A 6 -5.64 -21.49 12.05
N ALA A 7 -4.89 -21.55 10.95
CA ALA A 7 -4.19 -20.38 10.40
C ALA A 7 -5.16 -19.24 10.03
N ILE A 8 -6.31 -19.55 9.43
CA ILE A 8 -7.33 -18.55 9.08
C ILE A 8 -8.01 -17.98 10.34
N GLU A 9 -8.26 -18.81 11.35
CA GLU A 9 -8.82 -18.36 12.62
C GLU A 9 -7.87 -17.39 13.35
N LEU A 10 -6.56 -17.69 13.37
CA LEU A 10 -5.52 -16.79 13.90
C LEU A 10 -5.42 -15.50 13.08
N LEU A 11 -5.46 -15.58 11.75
CA LEU A 11 -5.47 -14.40 10.88
C LEU A 11 -6.68 -13.50 11.18
N GLY A 12 -7.85 -14.10 11.40
CA GLY A 12 -9.05 -13.38 11.81
C GLY A 12 -8.91 -12.67 13.17
N GLN A 13 -8.20 -13.28 14.13
CA GLN A 13 -7.91 -12.63 15.42
C GLN A 13 -6.99 -11.42 15.25
N VAL A 14 -5.93 -11.53 14.44
CA VAL A 14 -5.05 -10.41 14.10
C VAL A 14 -5.83 -9.30 13.38
N ALA A 15 -6.69 -9.65 12.42
CA ALA A 15 -7.49 -8.69 11.67
C ALA A 15 -8.42 -7.84 12.56
N ARG A 16 -8.94 -8.38 13.66
CA ARG A 16 -9.78 -7.61 14.62
C ARG A 16 -8.99 -6.54 15.40
N ILE A 17 -7.67 -6.67 15.49
CA ILE A 17 -6.83 -5.62 16.07
C ILE A 17 -6.72 -4.43 15.10
N LEU A 18 -6.70 -4.75 13.80
CA LEU A 18 -6.63 -3.78 12.70
C LEU A 18 -7.99 -3.10 12.45
N TRP A 19 -9.06 -3.88 12.41
CA TRP A 19 -10.42 -3.41 12.13
C TRP A 19 -11.18 -3.20 13.43
N PHE A 20 -11.50 -1.95 13.72
CA PHE A 20 -12.21 -1.57 14.94
C PHE A 20 -13.44 -0.72 14.62
N GLU A 21 -14.45 -0.86 15.46
CA GLU A 21 -15.63 0.01 15.44
C GLU A 21 -15.34 1.34 16.16
N GLY A 22 -16.05 2.39 15.76
CA GLY A 22 -15.90 3.72 16.35
C GLY A 22 -14.64 4.46 15.87
N THR A 23 -13.96 5.15 16.79
CA THR A 23 -12.78 5.97 16.47
C THR A 23 -11.63 5.68 17.41
N LYS A 24 -10.40 5.78 16.88
CA LYS A 24 -9.16 5.81 17.67
C LYS A 24 -8.41 7.07 17.31
N HIS A 25 -8.02 7.85 18.32
CA HIS A 25 -7.44 9.20 18.17
C HIS A 25 -8.26 10.12 17.25
N GLY A 26 -9.60 9.99 17.27
CA GLY A 26 -10.50 10.82 16.47
C GLY A 26 -10.64 10.42 14.99
N MET A 27 -10.06 9.29 14.58
CA MET A 27 -10.19 8.75 13.23
C MET A 27 -10.82 7.36 13.23
N ARG A 28 -11.68 7.11 12.23
CA ARG A 28 -12.29 5.79 11.97
C ARG A 28 -11.29 4.88 11.26
N ASP A 29 -11.50 3.57 11.33
CA ASP A 29 -10.60 2.58 10.71
C ASP A 29 -10.37 2.85 9.21
N ARG A 30 -11.42 3.17 8.44
CA ARG A 30 -11.27 3.49 7.01
C ARG A 30 -10.42 4.72 6.72
N GLU A 31 -10.42 5.71 7.62
CA GLU A 31 -9.60 6.92 7.46
C GLU A 31 -8.13 6.62 7.79
N TRP A 32 -7.90 5.79 8.82
CA TRP A 32 -6.58 5.25 9.12
C TRP A 32 -6.03 4.42 7.97
N MET A 33 -6.83 3.51 7.42
CA MET A 33 -6.49 2.69 6.25
C MET A 33 -6.13 3.56 5.04
N ALA A 34 -6.91 4.61 4.78
CA ALA A 34 -6.64 5.56 3.71
C ALA A 34 -5.31 6.31 3.92
N LEU A 35 -5.04 6.81 5.14
CA LEU A 35 -3.80 7.52 5.45
C LEU A 35 -2.57 6.60 5.34
N ARG A 36 -2.65 5.37 5.88
CA ARG A 36 -1.61 4.34 5.74
C ARG A 36 -1.30 4.04 4.28
N PHE A 37 -2.36 3.83 3.50
CA PHE A 37 -2.24 3.56 2.07
C PHE A 37 -1.54 4.71 1.34
N LEU A 38 -1.99 5.96 1.53
CA LEU A 38 -1.38 7.11 0.85
C LEU A 38 0.09 7.30 1.23
N PHE A 39 0.46 7.03 2.49
CA PHE A 39 1.84 7.07 2.95
C PHE A 39 2.70 6.00 2.28
N ARG A 40 2.14 4.80 2.07
CA ARG A 40 2.83 3.64 1.51
C ARG A 40 2.64 3.42 0.00
N ALA A 41 1.85 4.24 -0.67
CA ALA A 41 1.58 4.15 -2.11
C ALA A 41 2.69 4.83 -2.92
N ASN A 42 3.05 4.24 -4.07
CA ASN A 42 3.90 4.90 -5.06
C ASN A 42 3.18 6.08 -5.73
N ARG A 43 3.91 6.93 -6.45
CA ARG A 43 3.34 8.09 -7.15
C ARG A 43 2.16 7.76 -8.07
N PHE A 44 2.09 6.57 -8.65
CA PHE A 44 1.01 6.24 -9.59
C PHE A 44 -0.30 5.84 -8.88
N SER A 45 -0.20 5.50 -7.60
CA SER A 45 -1.30 4.96 -6.80
C SER A 45 -1.87 5.97 -5.79
N ARG A 46 -1.38 7.21 -5.82
CA ARG A 46 -1.83 8.30 -4.94
C ARG A 46 -2.95 9.13 -5.56
N THR A 47 -4.00 8.48 -6.04
CA THR A 47 -5.17 9.13 -6.66
C THR A 47 -6.45 8.80 -5.89
N PRO A 48 -7.52 9.61 -6.00
CA PRO A 48 -8.79 9.28 -5.36
C PRO A 48 -9.39 7.94 -5.81
N SER A 49 -9.20 7.56 -7.08
CA SER A 49 -9.68 6.27 -7.60
C SER A 49 -8.89 5.09 -7.04
N ALA A 50 -7.56 5.22 -6.96
CA ALA A 50 -6.71 4.21 -6.33
C ALA A 50 -7.04 4.03 -4.85
N LEU A 51 -7.26 5.14 -4.12
CA LEU A 51 -7.72 5.10 -2.72
C LEU A 51 -9.06 4.36 -2.59
N ALA A 52 -10.04 4.70 -3.43
CA ALA A 52 -11.36 4.08 -3.41
C ALA A 52 -11.28 2.56 -3.63
N SER A 53 -10.46 2.15 -4.60
CA SER A 53 -10.20 0.75 -4.90
C SER A 53 -9.55 0.03 -3.72
N TYR A 54 -8.50 0.61 -3.14
CA TYR A 54 -7.74 0.01 -2.04
C TYR A 54 -8.56 -0.13 -0.76
N VAL A 55 -9.32 0.91 -0.39
CA VAL A 55 -10.16 0.92 0.82
C VAL A 55 -11.44 0.09 0.63
N GLY A 56 -11.76 -0.35 -0.59
CA GLY A 56 -12.98 -1.08 -0.87
C GLY A 56 -14.23 -0.22 -0.66
N THR A 57 -14.24 0.98 -1.24
CA THR A 57 -15.34 1.93 -1.07
C THR A 57 -15.71 2.67 -2.35
N THR A 58 -16.86 3.34 -2.36
CA THR A 58 -17.31 4.11 -3.53
C THR A 58 -16.46 5.38 -3.69
N ARG A 59 -16.44 5.94 -4.90
CA ARG A 59 -15.76 7.23 -5.17
C ARG A 59 -16.28 8.37 -4.29
N GLY A 60 -17.58 8.37 -3.97
CA GLY A 60 -18.18 9.36 -3.07
C GLY A 60 -17.64 9.24 -1.64
N THR A 61 -17.63 8.03 -1.10
CA THR A 61 -17.07 7.76 0.24
C THR A 61 -15.57 8.03 0.30
N ALA A 62 -14.82 7.66 -0.74
CA ALA A 62 -13.40 7.99 -0.83
C ALA A 62 -13.17 9.51 -0.83
N SER A 63 -13.98 10.27 -1.58
CA SER A 63 -13.90 11.73 -1.60
C SER A 63 -14.19 12.34 -0.23
N PHE A 64 -15.17 11.80 0.50
CA PHE A 64 -15.44 12.17 1.88
C PHE A 64 -14.24 11.92 2.80
N ILE A 65 -13.67 10.71 2.75
CA ILE A 65 -12.49 10.34 3.57
C ILE A 65 -11.32 11.28 3.28
N ILE A 66 -11.04 11.58 2.01
CA ILE A 66 -9.97 12.52 1.65
C ILE A 66 -10.28 13.91 2.23
N GLY A 67 -11.52 14.39 2.14
CA GLY A 67 -11.93 15.67 2.70
C GLY A 67 -11.71 15.75 4.22
N GLU A 68 -12.03 14.69 4.96
CA GLU A 68 -11.74 14.64 6.40
C GLU A 68 -10.23 14.63 6.69
N LEU A 69 -9.43 13.88 5.94
CA LEU A 69 -7.98 13.87 6.10
C LEU A 69 -7.34 15.23 5.75
N GLU A 70 -7.87 15.96 4.77
CA GLU A 70 -7.48 17.33 4.46
C GLU A 70 -7.87 18.31 5.58
N ARG A 71 -9.11 18.20 6.10
CA ARG A 71 -9.60 19.03 7.21
C ARG A 71 -8.75 18.86 8.47
N LEU A 72 -8.23 17.66 8.70
CA LEU A 72 -7.30 17.34 9.79
C LEU A 72 -5.84 17.75 9.50
N GLY A 73 -5.55 18.20 8.28
CA GLY A 73 -4.20 18.61 7.84
C GLY A 73 -3.26 17.44 7.53
N TYR A 74 -3.76 16.21 7.39
CA TYR A 74 -2.95 15.01 7.20
C TYR A 74 -2.66 14.69 5.73
N VAL A 75 -3.51 15.13 4.83
CA VAL A 75 -3.39 14.93 3.38
C VAL A 75 -3.57 16.25 2.66
N GLU A 76 -2.92 16.39 1.51
CA GLU A 76 -3.10 17.51 0.59
C GLU A 76 -3.36 17.01 -0.85
N ARG A 77 -4.13 17.77 -1.62
CA ARG A 77 -4.36 17.57 -3.05
C ARG A 77 -3.50 18.53 -3.87
N THR A 78 -2.76 17.99 -4.82
CA THR A 78 -2.04 18.76 -5.84
C THR A 78 -2.58 18.39 -7.22
N ARG A 79 -2.78 19.39 -8.10
CA ARG A 79 -3.11 19.11 -9.50
C ARG A 79 -1.96 18.35 -10.16
N SER A 80 -2.27 17.30 -10.90
CA SER A 80 -1.25 16.57 -11.65
C SER A 80 -0.62 17.47 -12.71
N SER A 81 0.70 17.37 -12.85
CA SER A 81 1.46 18.08 -13.88
C SER A 81 1.23 17.49 -15.29
N LYS A 82 0.80 16.23 -15.37
CA LYS A 82 0.55 15.52 -16.64
C LYS A 82 -0.87 15.73 -17.18
N ASP A 83 -1.86 15.70 -16.29
CA ASP A 83 -3.26 15.98 -16.62
C ASP A 83 -3.86 16.87 -15.54
N LYS A 84 -4.06 18.15 -15.86
CA LYS A 84 -4.60 19.16 -14.94
C LYS A 84 -6.03 18.84 -14.44
N ARG A 85 -6.72 17.88 -15.09
CA ARG A 85 -8.04 17.37 -14.64
C ARG A 85 -7.92 16.30 -13.55
N SER A 86 -6.74 15.72 -13.38
CA SER A 86 -6.45 14.73 -12.34
C SER A 86 -5.77 15.37 -11.12
N VAL A 87 -6.04 14.81 -9.95
CA VAL A 87 -5.44 15.23 -8.67
C VAL A 87 -4.62 14.11 -8.07
N MET A 88 -3.48 14.50 -7.51
CA MET A 88 -2.58 13.65 -6.75
C MET A 88 -2.73 13.96 -5.26
N LEU A 89 -2.71 12.92 -4.45
CA LEU A 89 -2.79 12.99 -3.00
C LEU A 89 -1.38 12.86 -2.42
N SER A 90 -1.07 13.61 -1.37
CA SER A 90 0.18 13.46 -0.63
C SER A 90 -0.06 13.56 0.86
N VAL A 91 0.65 12.74 1.63
CA VAL A 91 0.60 12.81 3.09
C VAL A 91 1.51 13.93 3.55
N THR A 92 0.95 14.89 4.29
CA THR A 92 1.67 16.03 4.83
C THR A 92 2.65 15.60 5.92
N GLN A 93 3.55 16.48 6.35
CA GLN A 93 4.42 16.18 7.49
C GLN A 93 3.63 15.93 8.79
N GLN A 94 2.49 16.61 8.95
CA GLN A 94 1.61 16.37 10.09
C GLN A 94 0.97 14.98 10.02
N GLY A 95 0.49 14.57 8.84
CA GLY A 95 -0.04 13.21 8.63
C GLY A 95 1.01 12.12 8.91
N LYS A 96 2.25 12.32 8.47
CA LYS A 96 3.37 11.41 8.76
C LYS A 96 3.64 11.28 10.26
N LYS A 97 3.65 12.41 10.99
CA LYS A 97 3.80 12.39 12.45
C LYS A 97 2.61 11.72 13.13
N PHE A 98 1.40 11.91 12.61
CA PHE A 98 0.20 11.31 13.18
C PHE A 98 0.18 9.78 13.07
N LEU A 99 0.77 9.21 12.00
CA LEU A 99 0.92 7.75 11.82
C LEU A 99 1.73 7.07 12.93
N ALA A 100 2.52 7.81 13.73
CA ALA A 100 3.16 7.23 14.92
C ALA A 100 2.14 6.74 15.97
N ARG A 101 0.89 7.24 15.92
CA ARG A 101 -0.22 6.86 16.80
C ARG A 101 -1.12 5.78 16.19
N ASP A 102 -0.74 5.22 15.04
CA ASP A 102 -1.55 4.24 14.35
C ASP A 102 -1.72 2.98 15.23
N PRO A 103 -2.96 2.53 15.48
CA PRO A 103 -3.22 1.30 16.22
C PRO A 103 -2.49 0.06 15.67
N VAL A 104 -2.14 0.03 14.37
CA VAL A 104 -1.36 -1.06 13.76
C VAL A 104 0.03 -1.19 14.36
N ASN A 105 0.59 -0.11 14.93
CA ASN A 105 1.96 -0.12 15.46
C ASN A 105 2.13 -1.14 16.58
N GLY A 106 1.09 -1.43 17.38
CA GLY A 106 1.16 -2.50 18.37
C GLY A 106 1.39 -3.89 17.76
N LEU A 107 0.87 -4.15 16.55
CA LEU A 107 1.19 -5.37 15.80
C LEU A 107 2.59 -5.31 15.18
N VAL A 108 3.00 -4.15 14.67
CA VAL A 108 4.37 -3.96 14.14
C VAL A 108 5.41 -4.26 15.23
N ASP A 109 5.18 -3.78 16.45
CA ASP A 109 6.04 -4.02 17.60
C ASP A 109 6.07 -5.51 18.00
N ALA A 110 4.93 -6.19 17.95
CA ALA A 110 4.88 -7.65 18.18
C ALA A 110 5.68 -8.42 17.12
N PHE A 111 5.64 -7.99 15.86
CA PHE A 111 6.48 -8.57 14.79
C PHE A 111 7.96 -8.25 14.97
N ALA A 112 8.32 -7.11 15.57
CA ALA A 112 9.70 -6.69 15.75
C ALA A 112 10.51 -7.67 16.62
N VAL A 113 9.85 -8.36 17.55
CA VAL A 113 10.44 -9.36 18.47
C VAL A 113 10.89 -10.65 17.73
N LEU A 114 10.30 -10.95 16.58
CA LEU A 114 10.67 -12.13 15.79
C LEU A 114 12.05 -11.95 15.12
N ASP A 115 12.75 -13.05 14.87
CA ASP A 115 13.94 -13.04 14.01
C ASP A 115 13.58 -12.72 12.55
N ASP A 116 14.58 -12.27 11.78
CA ASP A 116 14.36 -11.83 10.40
C ASP A 116 13.94 -12.98 9.48
N ASP A 117 14.41 -14.21 9.71
CA ASP A 117 14.00 -15.35 8.90
C ASP A 117 12.52 -15.69 9.13
N SER A 118 12.05 -15.62 10.38
CA SER A 118 10.64 -15.82 10.72
C SER A 118 9.76 -14.74 10.11
N LYS A 119 10.19 -13.47 10.14
CA LYS A 119 9.47 -12.36 9.48
C LYS A 119 9.38 -12.59 7.97
N LEU A 120 10.48 -12.99 7.32
CA LEU A 120 10.54 -13.25 5.88
C LEU A 120 9.62 -14.41 5.49
N ARG A 121 9.73 -15.55 6.19
CA ARG A 121 8.88 -16.72 5.97
C ARG A 121 7.40 -16.36 6.12
N PHE A 122 7.03 -15.67 7.19
CA PHE A 122 5.64 -15.28 7.42
C PHE A 122 5.10 -14.38 6.29
N ARG A 123 5.84 -13.34 5.91
CA ARG A 123 5.48 -12.45 4.79
C ARG A 123 5.30 -13.24 3.49
N ASP A 124 6.23 -14.12 3.16
CA ASP A 124 6.22 -14.83 1.89
C ASP A 124 5.11 -15.90 1.84
N THR A 125 4.83 -16.56 2.97
CA THR A 125 3.65 -17.44 3.11
C THR A 125 2.34 -16.68 2.94
N LEU A 126 2.16 -15.53 3.61
CA LEU A 126 0.95 -14.71 3.44
C LEU A 126 0.77 -14.29 1.99
N ARG A 127 1.85 -13.88 1.34
CA ARG A 127 1.80 -13.47 -0.06
C ARG A 127 1.41 -14.64 -0.97
N GLN A 128 1.98 -15.82 -0.77
CA GLN A 128 1.59 -17.01 -1.52
C GLN A 128 0.10 -17.34 -1.34
N VAL A 129 -0.44 -17.21 -0.13
CA VAL A 129 -1.87 -17.41 0.13
C VAL A 129 -2.72 -16.38 -0.64
N LEU A 130 -2.32 -15.10 -0.64
CA LEU A 130 -3.01 -14.04 -1.39
C LEU A 130 -2.96 -14.29 -2.90
N ASP A 131 -1.80 -14.67 -3.45
CA ASP A 131 -1.62 -14.97 -4.87
C ASP A 131 -2.56 -16.10 -5.33
N GLN A 132 -2.73 -17.14 -4.49
CA GLN A 132 -3.63 -18.27 -4.78
C GLN A 132 -5.11 -17.89 -4.67
N ALA A 133 -5.47 -17.06 -3.68
CA ALA A 133 -6.85 -16.60 -3.51
C ALA A 133 -7.30 -15.68 -4.66
N ASP A 134 -6.43 -14.78 -5.10
CA ASP A 134 -6.70 -13.84 -6.19
C ASP A 134 -6.87 -14.53 -7.55
N ALA A 135 -6.06 -15.56 -7.82
CA ALA A 135 -6.18 -16.37 -9.04
C ALA A 135 -7.57 -17.01 -9.15
N ALA A 136 -8.16 -17.42 -8.03
CA ALA A 136 -9.50 -18.01 -7.98
C ALA A 136 -10.62 -16.99 -8.26
N GLU A 137 -10.42 -15.72 -7.91
CA GLU A 137 -11.44 -14.66 -8.02
C GLU A 137 -11.22 -13.69 -9.20
N GLN A 138 -10.17 -13.87 -10.00
CA GLN A 138 -9.71 -12.92 -11.03
C GLN A 138 -9.50 -11.50 -10.48
N ARG A 139 -9.14 -11.41 -9.20
CA ARG A 139 -8.84 -10.14 -8.53
C ARG A 139 -7.33 -9.87 -8.60
N HIS A 140 -6.96 -8.60 -8.55
CA HIS A 140 -5.57 -8.18 -8.41
C HIS A 140 -5.45 -7.40 -7.11
N HIS A 141 -4.78 -7.96 -6.11
CA HIS A 141 -4.45 -7.22 -4.90
C HIS A 141 -3.33 -6.21 -5.16
N THR A 142 -3.30 -5.20 -4.30
CA THR A 142 -2.21 -4.22 -4.26
C THR A 142 -0.99 -4.84 -3.59
N ASP A 143 0.16 -4.88 -4.27
CA ASP A 143 1.45 -5.29 -3.70
C ASP A 143 2.54 -4.25 -4.05
N ILE A 144 3.77 -4.47 -3.60
CA ILE A 144 4.90 -3.58 -3.86
C ILE A 144 5.24 -3.52 -5.36
N CYS A 145 5.55 -2.31 -5.84
CA CYS A 145 5.83 -2.06 -7.25
C CYS A 145 7.00 -2.88 -7.80
N LYS A 146 7.98 -3.24 -6.96
CA LYS A 146 9.14 -4.07 -7.30
C LYS A 146 8.78 -5.43 -7.89
N ARG A 147 7.62 -5.97 -7.50
CA ARG A 147 7.12 -7.27 -7.95
C ARG A 147 6.20 -7.17 -9.16
N CYS A 148 5.88 -5.96 -9.62
CA CYS A 148 4.91 -5.75 -10.69
C CYS A 148 5.55 -6.05 -12.04
N ILE A 149 4.83 -6.77 -12.92
CA ILE A 149 5.31 -7.09 -14.27
C ILE A 149 5.69 -5.85 -15.09
N PHE A 150 5.06 -4.70 -14.80
CA PHE A 150 5.28 -3.48 -15.53
C PHE A 150 6.58 -2.77 -15.15
N LEU A 151 7.24 -3.15 -14.05
CA LEU A 151 8.53 -2.57 -13.69
C LEU A 151 9.61 -3.08 -14.65
N ARG A 152 10.42 -2.15 -15.14
CA ARG A 152 11.67 -2.41 -15.87
C ARG A 152 12.82 -1.82 -15.08
N GLU A 153 13.91 -2.58 -15.03
CA GLU A 153 15.19 -2.19 -14.44
C GLU A 153 16.21 -2.19 -15.59
N ASP A 154 16.77 -1.02 -15.89
CA ASP A 154 17.80 -0.85 -16.90
C ASP A 154 19.12 -0.53 -16.20
N ARG A 155 20.13 -1.36 -16.44
CA ARG A 155 21.48 -1.21 -15.86
C ARG A 155 22.43 -0.68 -16.92
N THR A 156 22.93 0.53 -16.71
CA THR A 156 23.98 1.12 -17.56
C THR A 156 25.30 1.05 -16.82
N ALA A 157 26.31 0.45 -17.45
CA ALA A 157 27.68 0.42 -16.96
C ALA A 157 28.52 1.40 -17.77
N SER A 158 29.08 2.41 -17.10
CA SER A 158 30.15 3.26 -17.63
C SER A 158 31.44 2.92 -16.88
N GLU A 159 32.60 3.21 -17.48
CA GLU A 159 33.95 2.82 -17.04
C GLU A 159 34.26 3.10 -15.55
N ASN A 160 33.51 3.98 -14.87
CA ASN A 160 33.68 4.27 -13.44
C ASN A 160 32.38 4.30 -12.61
N LYS A 161 31.21 3.95 -13.15
CA LYS A 161 29.95 3.94 -12.37
C LYS A 161 28.87 3.06 -13.00
N SER A 162 28.24 2.21 -12.20
CA SER A 162 26.99 1.55 -12.54
C SER A 162 25.81 2.43 -12.09
N THR A 163 24.89 2.70 -13.01
CA THR A 163 23.63 3.40 -12.70
C THR A 163 22.47 2.46 -13.01
N VAL A 164 21.55 2.35 -12.06
CA VAL A 164 20.31 1.58 -12.20
C VAL A 164 19.16 2.55 -12.35
N GLU A 165 18.41 2.43 -13.44
CA GLU A 165 17.21 3.23 -13.68
C GLU A 165 15.99 2.32 -13.67
N PHE A 166 14.90 2.81 -13.08
CA PHE A 166 13.64 2.09 -13.01
C PHE A 166 12.56 2.82 -13.79
N THR A 167 11.81 2.09 -14.61
CA THR A 167 10.68 2.63 -15.37
C THR A 167 9.43 1.75 -15.22
N CYS A 168 8.26 2.36 -15.19
CA CYS A 168 6.99 1.63 -15.25
C CYS A 168 6.47 1.63 -16.70
N ARG A 169 6.35 0.46 -17.31
CA ARG A 169 5.87 0.29 -18.69
C ARG A 169 4.40 0.68 -18.89
N LEU A 170 3.57 0.47 -17.87
CA LEU A 170 2.15 0.84 -17.92
C LEU A 170 1.97 2.35 -18.03
N PHE A 171 2.67 3.11 -17.17
CA PHE A 171 2.60 4.58 -17.15
C PHE A 171 3.63 5.26 -18.06
N ARG A 172 4.50 4.48 -18.71
CA ARG A 172 5.61 4.93 -19.56
C ARG A 172 6.40 6.06 -18.91
N ALA A 173 6.79 5.86 -17.66
CA ALA A 173 7.38 6.90 -16.84
C ALA A 173 8.46 6.35 -15.90
N PRO A 174 9.49 7.16 -15.57
CA PRO A 174 10.48 6.77 -14.57
C PRO A 174 9.84 6.66 -13.18
N ILE A 175 10.37 5.74 -12.38
CA ILE A 175 10.03 5.56 -10.98
C ILE A 175 11.32 5.63 -10.16
N ALA A 176 11.27 6.32 -9.02
CA ALA A 176 12.44 6.40 -8.15
C ALA A 176 12.66 5.06 -7.44
N GLU A 177 13.91 4.71 -7.14
CA GLU A 177 14.25 3.47 -6.43
C GLU A 177 13.47 3.34 -5.11
N ALA A 178 13.39 4.41 -4.31
CA ALA A 178 12.62 4.40 -3.06
C ALA A 178 11.12 4.11 -3.25
N GLU A 179 10.57 4.30 -4.45
CA GLU A 179 9.15 4.06 -4.74
C GLU A 179 8.85 2.65 -5.23
N ILE A 180 9.87 1.86 -5.60
CA ILE A 180 9.62 0.47 -6.04
C ILE A 180 9.22 -0.42 -4.85
N GLU A 181 9.64 -0.06 -3.63
CA GLU A 181 9.26 -0.72 -2.38
C GLU A 181 7.89 -0.26 -1.83
N LEU A 182 7.20 0.62 -2.56
CA LEU A 182 5.87 1.13 -2.21
C LEU A 182 4.76 0.39 -2.94
N LEU A 183 3.56 0.43 -2.35
CA LEU A 183 2.35 -0.20 -2.87
C LEU A 183 1.95 0.37 -4.23
N CYS A 184 1.53 -0.53 -5.13
CA CYS A 184 1.05 -0.22 -6.47
C CYS A 184 -0.38 -0.74 -6.65
N THR A 185 -1.37 0.12 -6.90
CA THR A 185 -2.75 -0.33 -7.15
C THR A 185 -2.96 -0.82 -8.58
N SER A 186 -2.02 -0.53 -9.48
CA SER A 186 -1.96 -1.10 -10.84
C SER A 186 -1.01 -2.30 -10.90
N PHE A 187 -0.82 -2.95 -9.74
CA PHE A 187 0.03 -4.10 -9.63
C PHE A 187 -0.54 -5.27 -10.42
N GLU A 188 0.33 -5.94 -11.19
CA GLU A 188 0.03 -7.20 -11.85
C GLU A 188 1.19 -8.17 -11.61
N HIS A 189 0.86 -9.43 -11.33
CA HIS A 189 1.81 -10.52 -11.16
C HIS A 189 2.23 -11.10 -12.51
N HIS A 190 3.43 -11.67 -12.57
CA HIS A 190 3.82 -12.51 -13.70
C HIS A 190 2.87 -13.72 -13.72
N ARG A 191 2.04 -13.85 -14.75
CA ARG A 191 1.30 -15.09 -14.97
C ARG A 191 2.32 -16.21 -15.13
N GLN A 192 2.21 -17.24 -14.29
CA GLN A 192 2.94 -18.50 -14.45
C GLN A 192 2.47 -19.23 -15.70
#